data_AF-A0A126R8G4-F1
#
_entry.id   AF-A0A126R8G4-F1
#
_cell.length_a   1.000
_cell.length_b   1.000
_cell.length_c   1.000
_cell.angle_alpha   90.00
_cell.angle_beta   90.00
_cell.angle_gamma   90.00
#
_symmetry.space_group_name_H-M   'P 1'
#
loop_
_entity.id
_entity.type
_entity.pdbx_description
1 polymer ?
#
loop_
_entity_poly.entity_id
_entity_poly.type
_entity_poly.pdbx_seq_one_letter_code
_entity_poly.pdbx_strand_id
1 'polypeptide(L)'
;MIRIGCSGWNYRHWRGPFYPEKLVQKRWFAFYAEHFDTVEINNSFYRLPKPETVDAWRDQAPPGFCYAAKANRYLTQALKLKNGGEPMERMMASFRHFGAALLYSTS
;
A
#
# COMPACT_ATOMS: atom_id res chain seq x y z
N MET A 1 -11.99 6.69 15.00
CA MET A 1 -12.24 6.80 13.54
C MET A 1 -12.10 5.40 12.94
N ILE A 2 -12.99 5.01 12.03
CA ILE A 2 -12.96 3.71 11.34
C ILE A 2 -12.64 4.00 9.87
N ARG A 3 -11.74 3.21 9.28
CA ARG A 3 -11.32 3.31 7.88
C ARG A 3 -11.60 2.00 7.15
N ILE A 4 -12.01 2.07 5.90
CA ILE A 4 -12.42 0.91 5.11
C ILE A 4 -11.63 0.91 3.80
N GLY A 5 -11.02 -0.24 3.51
CA GLY A 5 -10.18 -0.41 2.34
C GLY A 5 -9.93 -1.88 2.03
N CYS A 6 -9.06 -2.10 1.06
CA CYS A 6 -8.74 -3.41 0.50
C CYS A 6 -7.25 -3.71 0.60
N SER A 7 -6.93 -4.99 0.47
CA SER A 7 -5.60 -5.56 0.40
C SER A 7 -4.92 -5.32 -0.96
N GLY A 8 -4.97 -4.09 -1.46
CA GLY A 8 -4.51 -3.68 -2.79
C GLY A 8 -5.65 -3.16 -3.66
N TRP A 9 -5.30 -2.59 -4.82
CA TRP A 9 -6.27 -2.00 -5.77
C TRP A 9 -6.09 -2.49 -7.20
N ASN A 10 -4.92 -3.03 -7.57
CA ASN A 10 -4.61 -3.32 -8.97
C ASN A 10 -4.97 -4.76 -9.37
N TYR A 11 -6.26 -5.01 -9.59
CA TYR A 11 -6.78 -6.33 -9.96
C TYR A 11 -7.58 -6.29 -11.28
N ARG A 12 -7.14 -7.05 -12.29
CA ARG A 12 -7.80 -7.06 -13.61
C ARG A 12 -9.24 -7.53 -13.58
N HIS A 13 -9.56 -8.49 -12.72
CA HIS A 13 -10.92 -9.03 -12.58
C HIS A 13 -11.90 -8.05 -11.90
N TRP A 14 -11.42 -6.90 -11.39
CA TRP A 14 -12.29 -5.83 -10.87
C TRP A 14 -12.85 -4.94 -12.00
N ARG A 15 -12.35 -5.05 -13.24
CA ARG A 15 -12.93 -4.35 -14.39
C ARG A 15 -14.29 -4.94 -14.74
N GLY A 16 -15.30 -4.07 -14.81
CA GLY A 16 -16.72 -4.42 -14.92
C GLY A 16 -17.39 -4.30 -13.55
N PRO A 17 -17.11 -5.19 -12.59
CA PRO A 17 -17.76 -5.18 -11.28
C PRO A 17 -17.48 -3.94 -10.41
N PHE A 18 -16.29 -3.36 -10.51
CA PHE A 18 -15.89 -2.20 -9.71
C PHE A 18 -15.29 -1.08 -10.58
N TYR A 19 -14.30 -1.39 -11.41
CA TYR A 19 -13.73 -0.42 -12.35
C TYR A 19 -14.58 -0.34 -13.62
N PRO A 20 -14.90 0.87 -14.13
CA PRO A 20 -15.55 1.01 -15.42
C PRO A 20 -14.75 0.31 -16.53
N GLU A 21 -15.44 -0.32 -17.49
CA GLU A 21 -14.80 -1.17 -18.51
C GLU A 21 -13.71 -0.45 -19.31
N LYS A 22 -13.97 0.82 -19.66
CA LYS A 22 -13.07 1.65 -20.46
C LYS A 22 -12.06 2.44 -19.61
N LEU A 23 -12.04 2.25 -18.29
CA LEU A 23 -11.09 2.94 -17.43
C LEU A 23 -9.66 2.41 -17.65
N VAL A 24 -8.78 3.31 -18.10
CA VAL A 24 -7.35 3.03 -18.27
C VAL A 24 -6.72 2.70 -16.91
N GLN A 25 -5.84 1.70 -16.89
CA GLN A 25 -5.29 1.15 -15.64
C GLN A 25 -4.56 2.19 -14.77
N LYS A 26 -3.91 3.17 -15.40
CA LYS A 26 -3.25 4.29 -14.69
C LYS A 26 -4.20 5.14 -13.84
N ARG A 27 -5.51 5.09 -14.10
CA ARG A 27 -6.54 5.81 -13.33
C ARG A 27 -7.20 4.97 -12.24
N TRP A 28 -6.86 3.68 -12.12
CA TRP A 28 -7.51 2.79 -11.16
C TRP A 28 -7.27 3.21 -9.71
N PHE A 29 -6.08 3.71 -9.38
CA PHE A 29 -5.82 4.20 -8.03
C PHE A 29 -6.70 5.41 -7.68
N ALA A 30 -6.79 6.40 -8.58
CA ALA A 30 -7.66 7.55 -8.37
C ALA A 30 -9.12 7.14 -8.17
N PHE A 31 -9.64 6.27 -9.05
CA PHE A 31 -11.00 5.73 -8.92
C PHE A 31 -11.20 4.97 -7.61
N TYR A 32 -10.22 4.15 -7.20
CA TYR A 32 -10.27 3.43 -5.94
C TYR A 32 -10.34 4.39 -4.74
N ALA A 33 -9.53 5.45 -4.75
CA ALA A 33 -9.46 6.43 -3.67
C ALA A 33 -10.68 7.37 -3.59
N GLU A 34 -11.56 7.36 -4.60
CA GLU A 34 -12.88 8.00 -4.51
C GLU A 34 -13.89 7.16 -3.69
N HIS A 35 -13.66 5.86 -3.53
CA HIS A 35 -14.59 4.93 -2.88
C HIS A 35 -14.11 4.41 -1.53
N PHE A 36 -12.79 4.42 -1.29
CA PHE A 36 -12.15 3.93 -0.07
C PHE A 36 -11.20 4.97 0.48
N ASP A 37 -11.00 4.97 1.80
CA ASP A 37 -10.19 5.96 2.51
C ASP A 37 -8.83 5.41 2.96
N THR A 38 -8.55 4.14 2.67
CA THR A 38 -7.29 3.48 2.95
C THR A 38 -7.01 2.31 2.01
N VAL A 39 -5.74 1.91 1.88
CA VAL A 39 -5.36 0.67 1.19
C VAL A 39 -4.16 0.00 1.86
N GLU A 40 -4.15 -1.33 1.90
CA GLU A 40 -2.99 -2.10 2.33
C GLU A 40 -2.07 -2.41 1.14
N ILE A 41 -0.81 -1.97 1.23
CA ILE A 41 0.24 -2.29 0.27
C ILE A 41 0.73 -3.72 0.51
N ASN A 42 0.38 -4.60 -0.43
CA ASN A 42 0.76 -6.01 -0.41
C ASN A 42 1.86 -6.42 -1.39
N ASN A 43 2.20 -5.53 -2.32
CA ASN A 43 3.23 -5.84 -3.33
C ASN A 43 4.63 -6.02 -2.70
N SER A 44 4.85 -5.43 -1.51
CA SER A 44 6.04 -5.63 -0.66
C SER A 44 6.24 -7.08 -0.22
N PHE A 45 5.25 -7.96 -0.39
CA PHE A 45 5.37 -9.37 -0.06
C PHE A 45 6.42 -10.09 -0.93
N TYR A 46 6.68 -9.61 -2.16
CA TYR A 46 7.67 -10.18 -3.08
C TYR A 46 8.85 -9.24 -3.38
N ARG A 47 8.61 -7.93 -3.49
CA ARG A 47 9.66 -6.93 -3.74
C ARG A 47 9.30 -5.62 -3.07
N LEU A 48 10.24 -5.02 -2.34
CA LEU A 48 10.03 -3.67 -1.79
C LEU A 48 9.82 -2.66 -2.92
N PRO A 49 8.78 -1.80 -2.83
CA PRO A 49 8.62 -0.72 -3.81
C PRO A 49 9.81 0.23 -3.69
N LYS A 50 10.18 0.84 -4.82
CA LYS A 50 11.18 1.90 -4.78
C LYS A 50 10.59 3.15 -4.12
N PRO A 51 11.40 3.99 -3.47
CA PRO A 51 10.95 5.25 -2.88
C PRO A 51 10.11 6.11 -3.82
N GLU A 52 10.53 6.24 -5.09
CA GLU A 52 9.84 7.09 -6.07
C GLU A 52 8.44 6.55 -6.42
N THR A 53 8.24 5.23 -6.28
CA THR A 53 6.92 4.61 -6.46
C THR A 53 6.00 4.94 -5.29
N VAL A 54 6.54 4.94 -4.06
CA VAL A 54 5.81 5.31 -2.85
C VAL A 54 5.45 6.80 -2.89
N ASP A 55 6.39 7.65 -3.29
CA ASP A 55 6.17 9.08 -3.50
C ASP A 55 5.04 9.31 -4.52
N ALA A 56 5.10 8.65 -5.68
CA ALA A 56 4.07 8.77 -6.69
C ALA A 56 2.68 8.31 -6.22
N TRP A 57 2.58 7.29 -5.37
CA TRP A 57 1.31 6.87 -4.79
C TRP A 57 0.78 7.90 -3.81
N ARG A 58 1.63 8.36 -2.87
CA ARG A 58 1.30 9.41 -1.90
C ARG A 58 0.75 10.65 -2.60
N ASP A 59 1.43 11.12 -3.64
CA ASP A 59 1.10 12.37 -4.33
C ASP A 59 -0.19 12.27 -5.17
N GLN A 60 -0.61 11.05 -5.54
CA GLN A 60 -1.88 10.82 -6.22
C GLN A 60 -3.07 10.69 -5.27
N ALA A 61 -2.83 10.48 -3.97
CA ALA A 61 -3.88 10.20 -3.01
C ALA A 61 -4.65 11.48 -2.63
N PRO A 62 -5.98 11.43 -2.48
CA PRO A 62 -6.74 12.57 -2.00
C PRO A 62 -6.36 12.87 -0.53
N PRO A 63 -6.57 14.13 -0.07
CA PRO A 63 -6.29 14.51 1.31
C PRO A 63 -6.97 13.57 2.31
N GLY A 64 -6.21 13.15 3.31
CA GLY A 64 -6.68 12.27 4.36
C GLY A 64 -6.67 10.79 4.00
N PHE A 65 -6.38 10.37 2.77
CA PHE A 65 -6.23 8.95 2.42
C PHE A 65 -5.01 8.33 3.12
N CYS A 66 -5.16 7.07 3.55
CA CYS A 66 -4.16 6.38 4.35
C CYS A 66 -3.63 5.10 3.69
N TYR A 67 -2.43 4.69 4.08
CA TYR A 67 -1.79 3.46 3.61
C TYR A 67 -1.42 2.58 4.79
N ALA A 68 -1.72 1.29 4.69
CA ALA A 68 -1.17 0.26 5.56
C ALA A 68 -0.07 -0.50 4.82
N ALA A 69 1.00 -0.90 5.50
CA ALA A 69 2.08 -1.66 4.90
C ALA A 69 2.09 -3.10 5.41
N LYS A 70 1.93 -4.08 4.51
CA LYS A 70 2.05 -5.48 4.90
C LYS A 70 3.53 -5.85 5.05
N ALA A 71 3.84 -6.51 6.17
CA ALA A 71 5.16 -7.04 6.46
C ALA A 71 5.64 -7.98 5.34
N ASN A 72 6.89 -7.79 4.91
CA ASN A 72 7.50 -8.60 3.87
C ASN A 72 7.49 -10.09 4.27
N ARG A 73 7.26 -10.99 3.31
CA ARG A 73 7.27 -12.44 3.51
C ARG A 73 8.56 -12.95 4.16
N TYR A 74 9.70 -12.35 3.80
CA TYR A 74 10.99 -12.69 4.36
C TYR A 74 11.02 -12.47 5.88
N LEU A 75 10.46 -11.36 6.37
CA LEU A 75 10.36 -11.08 7.80
C LEU A 75 9.44 -12.08 8.51
N THR A 76 8.25 -12.31 7.97
CA THR A 76 7.19 -13.09 8.64
C THR A 76 7.38 -14.60 8.52
N GLN A 77 7.82 -15.09 7.36
CA GLN A 77 7.89 -16.53 7.08
C GLN A 77 9.32 -17.08 7.14
N ALA A 78 10.30 -16.38 6.55
CA ALA A 78 11.68 -16.88 6.49
C ALA A 78 12.39 -16.66 7.84
N LEU A 79 12.37 -15.43 8.34
CA LEU A 79 12.96 -15.08 9.64
C LEU A 79 12.06 -15.45 10.82
N LYS A 80 10.76 -15.68 10.59
CA LYS A 80 9.76 -15.89 11.65
C LYS A 80 9.86 -14.81 12.75
N LEU A 81 10.09 -13.56 12.31
CA LEU A 81 10.29 -12.39 13.16
C LEU A 81 11.56 -12.42 14.05
N LYS A 82 12.49 -13.34 13.83
CA LYS A 82 13.79 -13.39 14.54
C LYS A 82 14.84 -12.55 13.82
N ASN A 83 15.62 -11.76 14.57
CA ASN A 83 16.71 -10.93 14.04
C ASN A 83 16.30 -10.05 12.84
N GLY A 84 15.03 -9.61 12.82
CA GLY A 84 14.43 -8.92 11.68
C GLY A 84 14.74 -7.43 11.58
N GLY A 85 15.60 -6.87 12.45
CA GLY A 85 15.84 -5.43 12.55
C GLY A 85 16.28 -4.79 11.23
N GLU A 86 17.38 -5.28 10.63
CA GLU A 86 17.91 -4.71 9.40
C GLU A 86 16.96 -4.90 8.18
N PRO A 87 16.34 -6.08 7.95
CA PRO A 87 15.31 -6.22 6.92
C PRO A 87 14.06 -5.37 7.18
N MET A 88 13.67 -5.16 8.43
CA MET A 88 12.56 -4.28 8.81
C MET A 88 12.91 -2.83 8.49
N GLU A 89 14.09 -2.35 8.87
CA GLU A 89 14.52 -0.99 8.58
C GLU A 89 14.60 -0.73 7.07
N ARG A 90 15.09 -1.68 6.27
CA ARG A 90 15.04 -1.57 4.80
C ARG A 90 13.62 -1.45 4.26
N MET A 91 12.68 -2.22 4.81
CA MET A 91 11.27 -2.14 4.43
C MET A 91 10.68 -0.77 4.84
N MET A 92 10.93 -0.35 6.07
CA MET A 92 10.42 0.91 6.61
C MET A 92 11.03 2.13 5.92
N ALA A 93 12.29 2.07 5.49
CA ALA A 93 12.93 3.14 4.73
C ALA A 93 12.13 3.49 3.46
N SER A 94 11.60 2.48 2.75
CA SER A 94 10.72 2.73 1.60
C SER A 94 9.36 3.29 2.03
N PHE A 95 8.71 2.70 3.03
CA PHE A 95 7.36 3.11 3.43
C PHE A 95 7.27 4.45 4.17
N ARG A 96 8.35 4.91 4.82
CA ARG A 96 8.42 6.24 5.45
C ARG A 96 8.18 7.38 4.45
N HIS A 97 8.35 7.13 3.15
CA HIS A 97 8.00 8.09 2.11
C HIS A 97 6.50 8.43 2.09
N PHE A 98 5.60 7.56 2.57
CA PHE A 98 4.20 7.94 2.73
C PHE A 98 3.99 9.06 3.77
N GLY A 99 4.97 9.33 4.64
CA GLY A 99 4.87 10.37 5.66
C GLY A 99 3.67 10.15 6.58
N ALA A 100 2.88 11.21 6.79
CA ALA A 100 1.67 11.17 7.62
C ALA A 100 0.55 10.27 7.06
N ALA A 101 0.62 9.88 5.78
CA ALA A 101 -0.35 8.96 5.20
C ALA A 101 -0.09 7.49 5.58
N LEU A 102 1.09 7.15 6.13
CA LEU A 102 1.36 5.80 6.61
C LEU A 102 0.67 5.57 7.95
N LEU A 103 -0.22 4.58 8.00
CA LEU A 103 -0.75 4.05 9.25
C LEU A 103 0.33 3.19 9.90
N TYR A 104 0.97 3.73 10.93
CA TYR A 104 1.71 2.94 11.90
C TYR A 104 0.96 2.98 13.23
N SER A 105 0.76 1.83 13.85
CA SER A 105 0.29 1.76 15.23
C SER A 105 1.46 2.18 16.13
N THR A 106 1.47 3.43 16.58
CA THR A 106 2.15 3.75 17.84
C THR A 106 1.18 3.39 18.95
N SER A 107 1.25 2.15 19.39
CA SER A 107 0.78 1.76 20.72
C SER A 107 1.98 1.81 21.66
#